data_AF-A0A1I4IZ11-F1
#
_entry.id   AF-A0A1I4IZ11-F1
#
_cell.length_a   1.000
_cell.length_b   1.000
_cell.length_c   1.000
_cell.angle_alpha   90.00
_cell.angle_beta   90.00
_cell.angle_gamma   90.00
#
_symmetry.space_group_name_H-M   'P 1'
#
loop_
_entity.id
_entity.type
_entity.pdbx_description
1 polymer ?
#
loop_
_entity_poly.entity_id
_entity_poly.type
_entity_poly.pdbx_seq_one_letter_code
_entity_poly.pdbx_strand_id
1 'polypeptide(L)' 'MNSRLTTRATSLDARANALASRKQRLDAEIDAEMIRPAPCHLQLGKLKRSKLRLKDEIAEIEGVLSTVQRARLERRAS' A
#
# COMPACT_ATOMS: atom_id res chain seq x y z
N MET A 1 24.28 -16.09 -7.39
CA MET A 1 22.95 -16.07 -8.07
C MET A 1 21.87 -15.32 -7.27
N ASN A 2 22.21 -14.20 -6.60
CA ASN A 2 21.34 -13.62 -5.55
C ASN A 2 20.77 -12.21 -5.85
N SER A 3 21.19 -11.52 -6.91
CA SER A 3 20.81 -10.11 -7.11
C SER A 3 19.35 -9.91 -7.55
N ARG A 4 18.77 -10.85 -8.32
CA ARG A 4 17.38 -10.69 -8.84
C ARG A 4 16.33 -10.72 -7.73
N LEU A 5 16.57 -11.47 -6.65
CA LEU A 5 15.66 -11.56 -5.51
C LEU A 5 15.70 -10.28 -4.66
N THR A 6 16.89 -9.73 -4.45
CA THR A 6 17.04 -8.47 -3.72
C THR A 6 16.44 -7.30 -4.49
N THR A 7 16.65 -7.23 -5.81
CA THR A 7 16.05 -6.18 -6.65
C THR A 7 14.52 -6.24 -6.60
N ARG A 8 13.91 -7.43 -6.70
CA ARG A 8 12.45 -7.58 -6.59
C ARG A 8 11.91 -7.12 -5.23
N ALA A 9 12.57 -7.48 -4.14
CA ALA A 9 12.15 -7.06 -2.80
C ALA A 9 12.21 -5.53 -2.66
N THR A 10 13.29 -4.89 -3.14
CA THR A 10 13.42 -3.43 -3.15
C THR A 10 12.35 -2.76 -4.03
N SER A 11 12.03 -3.33 -5.20
CA SER A 11 10.96 -2.79 -6.05
C SER A 11 9.57 -2.90 -5.41
N LEU A 12 9.30 -3.98 -4.67
CA LEU A 12 8.04 -4.14 -3.94
C LEU A 12 7.93 -3.15 -2.78
N ASP A 13 9.02 -2.91 -2.06
CA ASP A 13 9.08 -1.92 -0.99
C ASP A 13 8.82 -0.49 -1.52
N ALA A 14 9.50 -0.12 -2.62
CA ALA A 14 9.27 1.15 -3.30
C ALA A 14 7.80 1.31 -3.77
N ARG A 15 7.19 0.24 -4.27
CA ARG A 15 5.77 0.23 -4.66
C ARG A 15 4.85 0.42 -3.45
N ALA A 16 5.09 -0.28 -2.35
CA ALA A 16 4.31 -0.12 -1.11
C ALA A 16 4.38 1.33 -0.59
N ASN A 17 5.57 1.93 -0.58
CA ASN A 17 5.76 3.32 -0.17
C ASN A 17 4.99 4.29 -1.08
N ALA A 18 5.03 4.09 -2.40
CA ALA A 18 4.29 4.93 -3.34
C ALA A 18 2.77 4.83 -3.15
N LEU A 19 2.25 3.61 -2.90
CA LEU A 19 0.83 3.38 -2.59
C LEU A 19 0.43 4.03 -1.27
N ALA A 20 1.31 3.98 -0.25
CA ALA A 20 1.07 4.62 1.04
C ALA A 20 0.98 6.16 0.89
N SER A 21 1.87 6.79 0.12
CA SER A 21 1.77 8.22 -0.19
C SER A 21 0.48 8.56 -0.93
N ARG A 22 0.05 7.71 -1.88
CA ARG A 22 -1.22 7.90 -2.60
C ARG A 22 -2.43 7.79 -1.65
N LYS A 23 -2.40 6.86 -0.70
CA LYS A 23 -3.43 6.73 0.34
C LYS A 23 -3.50 7.99 1.20
N GLN A 24 -2.36 8.54 1.63
CA GLN A 24 -2.34 9.79 2.42
C GLN A 24 -2.98 10.97 1.65
N ARG A 25 -2.76 11.07 0.34
CA ARG A 25 -3.44 12.09 -0.49
C ARG A 25 -4.95 11.88 -0.52
N LEU A 26 -5.42 10.63 -0.69
CA LEU A 26 -6.85 10.33 -0.64
C LEU A 26 -7.46 10.62 0.74
N ASP A 27 -6.72 10.40 1.82
CA ASP A 27 -7.17 10.77 3.17
C ASP A 27 -7.41 12.28 3.26
N ALA A 28 -6.46 13.09 2.79
CA ALA A 28 -6.61 14.55 2.74
C ALA A 28 -7.78 15.00 1.84
N GLU A 29 -7.99 14.37 0.70
CA GLU A 29 -9.13 14.66 -0.20
C GLU A 29 -10.48 14.30 0.45
N ILE A 30 -10.54 13.19 1.20
CA ILE A 30 -11.74 12.81 1.95
C ILE A 30 -12.02 13.83 3.04
N ASP A 31 -11.01 14.23 3.81
CA ASP A 31 -11.16 15.18 4.91
C ASP A 31 -11.61 16.55 4.38
N ALA A 32 -11.00 17.01 3.28
CA ALA A 32 -11.39 18.24 2.61
C ALA A 32 -12.85 18.20 2.15
N GLU A 33 -13.29 17.10 1.54
CA GLU A 33 -14.66 16.95 1.07
C GLU A 33 -15.67 16.84 2.22
N MET A 34 -15.31 16.20 3.34
CA MET A 34 -16.15 16.06 4.53
C MET A 34 -16.42 17.39 5.26
N ILE A 35 -15.47 18.33 5.21
CA ILE A 35 -15.60 19.65 5.87
C ILE A 35 -16.43 20.62 5.03
N ARG A 36 -16.69 20.32 3.75
CA ARG A 36 -17.49 21.20 2.90
C ARG A 36 -18.93 21.36 3.45
N PRO A 37 -19.52 22.57 3.41
CA PRO A 37 -20.89 22.82 3.87
C PRO A 37 -21.98 21.98 3.18
N ALA A 38 -21.70 21.46 1.98
CA ALA A 38 -22.56 20.52 1.25
C ALA A 38 -21.68 19.44 0.59
N PRO A 39 -21.33 18.37 1.33
CA PRO A 39 -20.41 17.34 0.83
C PRO A 39 -21.06 16.50 -0.27
N CYS A 40 -20.31 16.23 -1.33
CA CYS A 40 -20.73 15.34 -2.41
C CYS A 40 -20.56 13.88 -1.98
N HIS A 41 -21.64 13.26 -1.48
CA HIS A 41 -21.63 11.86 -1.03
C HIS A 41 -21.18 10.86 -2.11
N LEU A 42 -21.47 11.14 -3.38
CA LEU A 42 -20.98 10.31 -4.50
C LEU A 42 -19.45 10.37 -4.64
N GLN A 43 -18.88 11.57 -4.50
CA GLN A 43 -17.43 11.77 -4.52
C GLN A 43 -16.77 11.13 -3.30
N LEU A 44 -17.31 11.34 -2.10
CA LEU A 44 -16.85 10.66 -0.89
C LEU A 44 -16.89 9.14 -1.02
N GLY A 45 -17.94 8.59 -1.61
CA GLY A 45 -18.04 7.16 -1.88
C GLY A 45 -16.96 6.67 -2.84
N LYS A 46 -16.67 7.43 -3.90
CA LYS A 46 -15.56 7.12 -4.83
C LYS A 46 -14.21 7.17 -4.11
N LEU A 47 -13.94 8.21 -3.34
CA LEU A 47 -12.68 8.39 -2.62
C LEU A 47 -12.46 7.27 -1.57
N LYS A 48 -13.48 6.94 -0.79
CA LYS A 48 -13.42 5.86 0.22
C LYS A 48 -13.18 4.49 -0.42
N ARG A 49 -13.81 4.18 -1.56
CA ARG A 49 -13.56 2.93 -2.30
C ARG A 49 -12.14 2.89 -2.85
N SER A 50 -11.63 3.99 -3.40
CA SER A 50 -10.25 4.10 -3.86
C SER A 50 -9.25 3.88 -2.72
N LYS A 51 -9.50 4.47 -1.54
CA LYS A 51 -8.70 4.25 -0.33
C LYS A 51 -8.70 2.78 0.10
N LEU A 52 -9.86 2.12 0.07
CA LEU A 52 -9.97 0.70 0.43
C LEU A 52 -9.11 -0.17 -0.49
N ARG A 53 -9.21 0.03 -1.82
CA ARG A 53 -8.39 -0.69 -2.79
C ARG A 53 -6.89 -0.53 -2.57
N LEU A 54 -6.43 0.69 -2.27
CA LEU A 54 -5.01 0.91 -1.96
C LEU A 54 -4.57 0.19 -0.68
N LYS A 55 -5.45 0.14 0.34
CA LYS A 55 -5.15 -0.58 1.58
C LYS A 55 -4.99 -2.09 1.31
N ASP A 56 -5.87 -2.66 0.48
CA ASP A 56 -5.81 -4.07 0.11
C ASP A 56 -4.55 -4.38 -0.70
N GLU A 57 -4.18 -3.51 -1.66
CA GLU A 57 -2.96 -3.67 -2.48
C GLU A 57 -1.67 -3.56 -1.64
N ILE A 58 -1.63 -2.64 -0.66
CA ILE A 58 -0.50 -2.55 0.29
C ILE A 58 -0.40 -3.84 1.12
N ALA A 59 -1.52 -4.31 1.67
CA ALA A 59 -1.54 -5.52 2.50
C ALA A 59 -1.08 -6.76 1.71
N GLU A 60 -1.43 -6.87 0.42
CA GLU A 60 -0.94 -7.93 -0.46
C GLU A 60 0.59 -7.87 -0.61
N ILE A 61 1.14 -6.68 -0.91
CA ILE A 61 2.60 -6.50 -1.07
C ILE A 61 3.35 -6.80 0.24
N GLU A 62 2.85 -6.32 1.38
CA GLU A 62 3.42 -6.59 2.70
C GLU A 62 3.36 -8.08 3.06
N GLY A 63 2.27 -8.76 2.70
CA GLY A 63 2.13 -10.22 2.86
C GLY A 63 3.17 -11.00 2.04
N VAL A 64 3.43 -10.58 0.80
CA VAL A 64 4.47 -11.18 -0.04
C VAL A 64 5.86 -10.92 0.54
N LEU A 65 6.14 -9.67 0.95
CA LEU A 65 7.43 -9.30 1.52
C LEU A 65 7.74 -10.07 2.81
N SER A 66 6.77 -10.18 3.73
CA SER A 66 6.94 -10.92 4.98
C SER A 66 7.17 -12.42 4.74
N THR A 67 6.47 -13.02 3.78
CA THR A 67 6.69 -14.42 3.37
C THR A 67 8.11 -14.63 2.83
N VAL A 68 8.59 -13.73 1.96
CA VAL A 68 9.96 -13.79 1.42
C VAL A 68 11.01 -13.61 2.51
N GLN A 69 10.81 -12.68 3.44
CA GLN A 69 11.70 -12.46 4.58
C GLN A 69 11.80 -13.70 5.46
N ARG A 70 10.68 -14.33 5.80
CA ARG A 70 10.63 -15.55 6.59
C ARG A 70 11.41 -16.70 5.94
N ALA A 71 11.14 -16.98 4.66
CA ALA A 71 11.86 -18.02 3.91
C ALA A 71 13.36 -17.77 3.81
N ARG A 72 13.80 -16.51 3.91
CA ARG A 72 15.22 -16.13 3.92
C ARG A 72 15.88 -16.37 5.28
N LEU A 73 15.17 -16.14 6.38
CA LEU A 73 15.67 -16.39 7.73
C LEU A 73 15.88 -17.88 7.97
N GLU A 74 14.90 -18.70 7.56
CA GLU A 74 14.97 -20.17 7.69
C GLU A 74 16.18 -20.76 6.94
N ARG A 75 16.47 -20.27 5.71
CA ARG A 75 17.65 -20.70 4.94
C ARG A 75 19.00 -20.24 5.50
N ARG A 76 19.03 -19.20 6.34
CA ARG A 76 20.27 -18.71 6.98
C ARG A 76 20.59 -19.44 8.28
N ALA A 77 19.61 -20.13 8.86
CA ALA A 77 19.73 -20.85 10.12
C ALA A 77 20.08 -22.34 9.94
N SER A 78 20.11 -22.83 8.69
CA SER A 78 20.60 -24.17 8.29
C SER A 78 22.00 -24.07 7.72
#